data_AF-A0A4U0TPI0-F1
#
_entry.id   AF-A0A4U0TPI0-F1
#
_cell.length_a   1.000
_cell.length_b   1.000
_cell.length_c   1.000
_cell.angle_alpha   90.00
_cell.angle_beta   90.00
_cell.angle_gamma   90.00
#
_symmetry.space_group_name_H-M   'P 1'
#
loop_
_entity.id
_entity.type
_entity.pdbx_description
1 polymer ?
#
loop_
_entity_poly.entity_id
_entity_poly.type
_entity_poly.pdbx_seq_one_letter_code
_entity_poly.pdbx_strand_id
1 'polypeptide(L)'
;MEDLQARHRKEQRDLQSRVTQKKKQASKKTRKGVNDECEKLEAELREKHAAEIALLSGEPNAATEVDGLSEPPLDDLTLERDVEDATHRTNGTQHVTDVSDERAPPDTDSNGTPASQTKKPNKAKARLAKRALEQEQQAQQAAEEAKNLPDLKQQQRERMLEYMTECGLREKEIRADGHCLYAAVADQLEQLRIPLVLAPVEGTPAYRLVRAAAAEYLERHPDDFEPFLDEPLAEYLQKIRETGE
;
A
#
# COMPACT_ATOMS: atom_id res chain seq x y z
N MET A 1 -10.49 1.49 -34.40
CA MET A 1 -10.22 1.45 -32.94
C MET A 1 -10.79 2.68 -32.24
N GLU A 2 -10.56 3.89 -32.77
CA GLU A 2 -11.01 5.16 -32.18
C GLU A 2 -12.54 5.32 -32.02
N ASP A 3 -13.32 4.95 -33.04
CA ASP A 3 -14.80 5.02 -32.99
C ASP A 3 -15.41 4.10 -31.92
N LEU A 4 -14.80 2.93 -31.68
CA LEU A 4 -15.25 1.98 -30.67
C LEU A 4 -14.98 2.52 -29.27
N GLN A 5 -13.77 3.04 -29.04
CA GLN A 5 -13.39 3.66 -27.77
C GLN A 5 -14.25 4.90 -27.46
N ALA A 6 -14.62 5.69 -28.48
CA ALA A 6 -15.54 6.82 -28.31
C ALA A 6 -16.94 6.38 -27.86
N ARG A 7 -17.45 5.26 -28.40
CA ARG A 7 -18.71 4.64 -27.96
C ARG A 7 -18.61 4.12 -26.53
N HIS A 8 -17.53 3.40 -26.19
CA HIS A 8 -17.30 2.90 -24.82
C HIS A 8 -17.26 4.04 -23.80
N ARG A 9 -16.55 5.14 -24.10
CA ARG A 9 -16.53 6.34 -23.25
C ARG A 9 -17.91 6.99 -23.07
N LYS A 10 -18.80 6.89 -24.06
CA LYS A 10 -20.17 7.39 -23.96
C LYS A 10 -21.01 6.48 -23.07
N GLU A 11 -20.95 5.18 -23.30
CA GLU A 11 -21.69 4.18 -22.50
C GLU A 11 -21.28 4.18 -21.03
N GLN A 12 -19.98 4.37 -20.73
CA GLN A 12 -19.50 4.50 -19.36
C GLN A 12 -20.09 5.75 -18.67
N ARG A 13 -20.13 6.89 -19.36
CA ARG A 13 -20.72 8.14 -18.82
C ARG A 13 -22.23 8.01 -18.60
N ASP A 14 -22.93 7.40 -19.53
CA ASP A 14 -24.37 7.15 -19.42
C ASP A 14 -24.68 6.18 -18.26
N LEU A 15 -23.85 5.13 -18.08
CA LEU A 15 -24.00 4.19 -16.97
C LEU A 15 -23.72 4.86 -15.61
N GLN A 16 -22.67 5.67 -15.51
CA GLN A 16 -22.36 6.42 -14.28
C GLN A 16 -23.51 7.36 -13.89
N SER A 17 -24.11 8.04 -14.85
CA SER A 17 -25.29 8.90 -14.64
C SER A 17 -26.48 8.09 -14.12
N ARG A 18 -26.68 6.88 -14.65
CA ARG A 18 -27.76 5.97 -14.20
C ARG A 18 -27.49 5.39 -12.80
N VAL A 19 -26.24 5.04 -12.50
CA VAL A 19 -25.83 4.51 -11.19
C VAL A 19 -26.01 5.57 -10.10
N THR A 20 -25.58 6.80 -10.34
CA THR A 20 -25.75 7.91 -9.39
C THR A 20 -27.24 8.19 -9.13
N GLN A 21 -28.07 8.20 -10.17
CA GLN A 21 -29.52 8.37 -10.03
C GLN A 21 -30.17 7.21 -9.24
N LYS A 22 -29.81 5.96 -9.55
CA LYS A 22 -30.31 4.77 -8.83
C LYS A 22 -29.90 4.79 -7.36
N LYS A 23 -28.64 5.09 -7.06
CA LYS A 23 -28.13 5.20 -5.68
C LYS A 23 -28.83 6.33 -4.91
N LYS A 24 -29.17 7.45 -5.58
CA LYS A 24 -29.91 8.57 -4.98
C LYS A 24 -31.37 8.23 -4.68
N GLN A 25 -32.02 7.41 -5.53
CA GLN A 25 -33.40 6.98 -5.34
C GLN A 25 -33.53 5.81 -4.34
N ALA A 26 -32.43 5.18 -3.94
CA ALA A 26 -32.45 4.03 -3.04
C ALA A 26 -32.78 4.43 -1.58
N SER A 27 -33.75 3.74 -0.98
CA SER A 27 -34.08 3.89 0.43
C SER A 27 -33.10 3.11 1.32
N LYS A 28 -33.08 3.38 2.64
CA LYS A 28 -32.23 2.66 3.62
C LYS A 28 -32.41 1.13 3.58
N LYS A 29 -33.61 0.64 3.23
CA LYS A 29 -33.92 -0.80 3.12
C LYS A 29 -33.48 -1.42 1.79
N THR A 30 -33.41 -0.63 0.72
CA THR A 30 -33.08 -1.09 -0.64
C THR A 30 -31.65 -0.75 -1.07
N ARG A 31 -30.93 0.08 -0.29
CA ARG A 31 -29.58 0.57 -0.61
C ARG A 31 -28.57 -0.52 -0.93
N LYS A 32 -28.59 -1.63 -0.17
CA LYS A 32 -27.69 -2.76 -0.43
C LYS A 32 -28.00 -3.42 -1.78
N GLY A 33 -29.25 -3.79 -2.02
CA GLY A 33 -29.65 -4.41 -3.29
C GLY A 33 -29.43 -3.50 -4.50
N VAL A 34 -29.64 -2.19 -4.36
CA VAL A 34 -29.37 -1.22 -5.43
C VAL A 34 -27.86 -1.06 -5.68
N ASN A 35 -27.03 -1.08 -4.64
CA ASN A 35 -25.57 -1.07 -4.81
C ASN A 35 -25.10 -2.35 -5.50
N ASP A 36 -25.55 -3.52 -5.05
CA ASP A 36 -25.21 -4.81 -5.66
C ASP A 36 -25.65 -4.86 -7.14
N GLU A 37 -26.80 -4.26 -7.48
CA GLU A 37 -27.26 -4.13 -8.87
C GLU A 37 -26.39 -3.18 -9.69
N CYS A 38 -25.96 -2.05 -9.13
CA CYS A 38 -25.07 -1.11 -9.82
C CYS A 38 -23.69 -1.74 -10.10
N GLU A 39 -23.13 -2.48 -9.14
CA GLU A 39 -21.85 -3.18 -9.30
C GLU A 39 -21.93 -4.24 -10.40
N LYS A 40 -23.04 -4.99 -10.47
CA LYS A 40 -23.29 -5.95 -11.57
C LYS A 40 -23.36 -5.25 -12.93
N LEU A 41 -24.09 -4.14 -13.03
CA LEU A 41 -24.22 -3.40 -14.29
C LEU A 41 -22.88 -2.83 -14.76
N GLU A 42 -22.03 -2.37 -13.84
CA GLU A 42 -20.67 -1.89 -14.15
C GLU A 42 -19.73 -3.03 -14.56
N ALA A 43 -19.84 -4.20 -13.91
CA ALA A 43 -19.08 -5.39 -14.27
C ALA A 43 -19.44 -5.90 -15.68
N GLU A 44 -20.74 -6.03 -15.97
CA GLU A 44 -21.24 -6.48 -17.28
C GLU A 44 -20.83 -5.54 -18.42
N LEU A 45 -20.86 -4.21 -18.20
CA LEU A 45 -20.46 -3.26 -19.24
C LEU A 45 -18.96 -3.36 -19.51
N ARG A 46 -18.14 -3.50 -18.46
CA ARG A 46 -16.68 -3.66 -18.59
C ARG A 46 -16.32 -4.96 -19.31
N GLU A 47 -16.99 -6.06 -18.99
CA GLU A 47 -16.79 -7.35 -19.66
C GLU A 47 -17.16 -7.28 -21.15
N LYS A 48 -18.27 -6.61 -21.49
CA LYS A 48 -18.65 -6.37 -22.90
C LYS A 48 -17.61 -5.53 -23.64
N HIS A 49 -17.16 -4.43 -23.05
CA HIS A 49 -16.13 -3.57 -23.66
C HIS A 49 -14.82 -4.35 -23.87
N ALA A 50 -14.42 -5.15 -22.88
CA ALA A 50 -13.25 -6.02 -23.00
C ALA A 50 -13.40 -7.07 -24.12
N ALA A 51 -14.57 -7.71 -24.23
CA ALA A 51 -14.86 -8.67 -25.29
C ALA A 51 -14.90 -8.02 -26.68
N GLU A 52 -15.45 -6.82 -26.81
CA GLU A 52 -15.48 -6.06 -28.07
C GLU A 52 -14.08 -5.61 -28.51
N ILE A 53 -13.23 -5.21 -27.57
CA ILE A 53 -11.81 -4.91 -27.82
C ILE A 53 -11.10 -6.19 -28.28
N ALA A 54 -11.28 -7.31 -27.56
CA ALA A 54 -10.64 -8.58 -27.88
C ALA A 54 -11.05 -9.13 -29.26
N LEU A 55 -12.32 -8.99 -29.64
CA LEU A 55 -12.83 -9.39 -30.96
C LEU A 55 -12.22 -8.55 -32.09
N LEU A 56 -12.00 -7.25 -31.84
CA LEU A 56 -11.46 -6.33 -32.84
C LEU A 56 -9.93 -6.37 -32.93
N SER A 57 -9.23 -6.71 -31.84
CA SER A 57 -7.77 -6.85 -31.80
C SER A 57 -7.25 -8.17 -32.37
N GLY A 58 -8.14 -9.13 -32.68
CA GLY A 58 -7.82 -10.27 -33.56
C GLY A 58 -6.90 -11.35 -32.98
N GLU A 59 -6.86 -11.55 -31.67
CA GLU A 59 -6.06 -12.61 -31.03
C GLU A 59 -6.95 -13.51 -30.14
N PRO A 60 -6.98 -14.84 -30.38
CA PRO A 60 -7.59 -15.76 -29.44
C PRO A 60 -6.58 -16.07 -28.33
N ASN A 61 -6.86 -15.55 -27.14
CA ASN A 61 -6.33 -16.03 -25.87
C ASN A 61 -4.80 -15.91 -25.66
N ALA A 62 -4.36 -14.72 -25.26
CA ALA A 62 -3.23 -14.58 -24.36
C ALA A 62 -3.45 -13.34 -23.50
N ALA A 63 -3.46 -13.54 -22.17
CA ALA A 63 -3.28 -12.47 -21.22
C ALA A 63 -2.02 -11.69 -21.58
N THR A 64 -2.19 -10.48 -22.07
CA THR A 64 -1.09 -9.52 -22.20
C THR A 64 -1.62 -8.15 -21.83
N GLU A 65 -1.09 -7.69 -20.70
CA GLU A 65 -1.16 -6.32 -20.24
C GLU A 65 -0.62 -5.39 -21.33
N VAL A 66 -1.37 -4.33 -21.64
CA VAL A 66 -0.83 -3.13 -22.28
C VAL A 66 -1.18 -1.95 -21.39
N ASP A 67 -0.32 -1.77 -20.39
CA ASP A 67 0.04 -0.45 -19.88
C ASP A 67 0.68 0.35 -21.03
N GLY A 68 0.22 1.58 -21.25
CA GLY A 68 0.59 2.36 -22.44
C GLY A 68 -0.28 3.60 -22.68
N LEU A 69 -0.33 4.48 -21.68
CA LEU A 69 -0.39 5.95 -21.77
C LEU A 69 -1.04 6.58 -23.03
N SER A 70 -2.25 7.13 -22.85
CA SER A 70 -2.64 8.39 -23.50
C SER A 70 -3.41 9.22 -22.47
N GLU A 71 -2.80 10.35 -22.13
CA GLU A 71 -3.24 11.39 -21.19
C GLU A 71 -4.73 11.77 -21.31
N PRO A 72 -5.41 12.07 -20.20
CA PRO A 72 -6.46 13.07 -20.21
C PRO A 72 -5.83 14.44 -19.92
N PRO A 73 -5.91 15.41 -20.84
CA PRO A 73 -5.51 16.77 -20.53
C PRO A 73 -6.64 17.49 -19.77
N LEU A 74 -6.21 18.47 -18.98
CA LEU A 74 -6.96 19.64 -18.50
C LEU A 74 -7.64 19.51 -17.12
N ASP A 75 -7.05 20.24 -16.18
CA ASP A 75 -7.57 21.51 -15.68
C ASP A 75 -9.10 21.69 -15.57
N ASP A 76 -9.44 22.31 -14.45
CA ASP A 76 -10.71 22.92 -14.09
C ASP A 76 -11.74 22.01 -13.45
N LEU A 77 -11.72 21.98 -12.11
CA LEU A 77 -12.90 22.29 -11.29
C LEU A 77 -12.41 22.63 -9.88
N THR A 78 -12.00 23.89 -9.71
CA THR A 78 -11.96 24.55 -8.40
C THR A 78 -13.35 24.57 -7.79
N LEU A 79 -13.53 23.98 -6.62
CA LEU A 79 -14.65 24.26 -5.72
C LEU A 79 -14.12 24.48 -4.30
N GLU A 80 -13.79 25.76 -4.09
CA GLU A 80 -14.13 26.61 -2.94
C GLU A 80 -14.12 25.96 -1.54
N ARG A 81 -13.06 26.32 -0.82
CA ARG A 81 -12.88 26.14 0.61
C ARG A 81 -13.53 27.32 1.34
N ASP A 82 -14.79 27.20 1.69
CA ASP A 82 -15.41 28.11 2.67
C ASP A 82 -15.07 27.64 4.09
N VAL A 83 -14.39 28.54 4.79
CA VAL A 83 -14.16 28.53 6.23
C VAL A 83 -15.05 29.64 6.81
N GLU A 84 -15.51 29.44 8.05
CA GLU A 84 -16.31 30.33 8.93
C GLU A 84 -17.75 29.81 9.17
N ASP A 85 -18.31 29.76 10.37
CA ASP A 85 -17.86 29.97 11.75
C ASP A 85 -19.00 29.48 12.68
N ALA A 86 -18.64 29.17 13.93
CA ALA A 86 -19.46 29.40 15.13
C ALA A 86 -20.86 28.74 15.28
N THR A 87 -20.95 27.69 16.13
CA THR A 87 -21.28 27.83 17.57
C THR A 87 -22.02 26.64 18.20
N HIS A 88 -21.54 26.31 19.41
CA HIS A 88 -22.28 25.85 20.60
C HIS A 88 -22.77 24.39 20.76
N ARG A 89 -22.20 23.79 21.82
CA ARG A 89 -22.79 22.92 22.87
C ARG A 89 -22.56 21.41 22.76
N THR A 90 -21.42 20.97 23.27
CA THR A 90 -21.26 19.65 23.88
C THR A 90 -21.22 19.80 25.40
N ASN A 91 -22.27 19.36 26.10
CA ASN A 91 -22.13 18.86 27.46
C ASN A 91 -23.32 17.94 27.81
N GLY A 92 -23.01 16.78 28.38
CA GLY A 92 -23.98 15.89 29.04
C GLY A 92 -24.16 14.54 28.37
N THR A 93 -23.39 13.53 28.79
CA THR A 93 -23.89 12.26 29.39
C THR A 93 -22.69 11.33 29.64
N GLN A 94 -22.05 11.54 30.79
CA GLN A 94 -21.57 10.44 31.65
C GLN A 94 -22.83 9.80 32.25
N HIS A 95 -22.96 8.54 32.65
CA HIS A 95 -22.09 7.39 32.82
C HIS A 95 -23.02 6.35 33.44
N VAL A 96 -23.12 5.14 32.90
CA VAL A 96 -23.52 3.99 33.71
C VAL A 96 -22.81 2.76 33.16
N THR A 97 -21.72 2.44 33.83
CA THR A 97 -21.08 1.13 33.84
C THR A 97 -21.95 0.17 34.64
N ASP A 98 -22.35 -0.94 34.03
CA ASP A 98 -22.95 -2.07 34.73
C ASP A 98 -21.94 -3.23 34.66
N VAL A 99 -21.41 -3.60 35.83
CA VAL A 99 -20.46 -4.69 36.04
C VAL A 99 -21.16 -5.71 36.91
N SER A 100 -21.04 -6.97 36.49
CA SER A 100 -21.71 -8.17 36.98
C SER A 100 -21.82 -8.34 38.50
N ASP A 101 -22.98 -8.85 38.88
CA ASP A 101 -23.40 -9.28 40.21
C ASP A 101 -23.06 -10.77 40.45
N GLU A 102 -22.61 -11.11 41.66
CA GLU A 102 -22.62 -12.49 42.18
C GLU A 102 -22.70 -12.48 43.73
N ARG A 103 -23.91 -12.65 44.30
CA ARG A 103 -24.18 -13.61 45.39
C ARG A 103 -25.67 -13.74 45.77
N ALA A 104 -26.00 -14.96 46.19
CA ALA A 104 -27.32 -15.56 46.40
C ALA A 104 -28.24 -14.95 47.51
N PRO A 105 -29.56 -15.26 47.50
CA PRO A 105 -30.51 -14.91 48.57
C PRO A 105 -30.87 -16.11 49.48
N PRO A 106 -31.58 -15.88 50.59
CA PRO A 106 -32.59 -16.83 51.05
C PRO A 106 -33.99 -16.21 51.25
N ASP A 107 -34.98 -17.04 50.90
CA ASP A 107 -36.35 -17.21 51.40
C ASP A 107 -37.33 -16.03 51.55
N THR A 108 -38.45 -16.08 50.82
CA THR A 108 -39.79 -16.38 51.38
C THR A 108 -40.88 -16.50 50.31
N ASP A 109 -41.85 -17.38 50.60
CA ASP A 109 -42.94 -17.89 49.77
C ASP A 109 -43.85 -16.84 49.12
N SER A 110 -44.31 -17.12 47.90
CA SER A 110 -45.75 -17.14 47.58
C SER A 110 -46.06 -17.77 46.22
N ASN A 111 -47.07 -18.63 46.28
CA ASN A 111 -47.64 -19.51 45.27
C ASN A 111 -48.20 -18.76 44.04
N GLY A 112 -47.95 -19.28 42.84
CA GLY A 112 -48.59 -18.81 41.60
C GLY A 112 -47.90 -19.25 40.31
N THR A 113 -48.24 -20.44 39.79
CA THR A 113 -48.05 -20.79 38.37
C THR A 113 -48.73 -19.73 37.47
N PRO A 114 -48.14 -19.34 36.32
CA PRO A 114 -48.11 -20.25 35.16
C PRO A 114 -46.91 -20.13 34.19
N ALA A 115 -46.71 -21.21 33.44
CA ALA A 115 -46.09 -21.27 32.11
C ALA A 115 -44.65 -20.75 31.92
N SER A 116 -43.71 -21.70 31.99
CA SER A 116 -42.36 -21.60 31.43
C SER A 116 -42.39 -21.25 29.92
N GLN A 117 -42.23 -19.97 29.59
CA GLN A 117 -41.80 -19.54 28.25
C GLN A 117 -40.28 -19.40 28.25
N THR A 118 -39.59 -20.44 27.79
CA THR A 118 -38.16 -20.40 27.48
C THR A 118 -37.91 -19.30 26.44
N LYS A 119 -37.33 -18.16 26.85
CA LYS A 119 -36.97 -17.07 25.94
C LYS A 119 -35.95 -17.61 24.93
N LYS A 120 -36.40 -17.81 23.68
CA LYS A 120 -35.57 -18.25 22.56
C LYS A 120 -34.35 -17.31 22.46
N PRO A 121 -33.10 -17.84 22.46
CA PRO A 121 -31.92 -17.00 22.39
C PRO A 121 -31.92 -16.16 21.11
N ASN A 122 -31.56 -14.89 21.26
CA ASN A 122 -31.67 -13.87 20.22
C ASN A 122 -30.80 -14.26 19.02
N LYS A 123 -31.45 -14.68 17.91
CA LYS A 123 -30.83 -15.25 16.70
C LYS A 123 -29.72 -14.38 16.11
N ALA A 124 -29.76 -13.07 16.36
CA ALA A 124 -28.71 -12.12 15.97
C ALA A 124 -27.39 -12.31 16.75
N LYS A 125 -27.45 -12.58 18.06
CA LYS A 125 -26.27 -12.85 18.89
C LYS A 125 -25.60 -14.17 18.51
N ALA A 126 -26.38 -15.21 18.23
CA ALA A 126 -25.86 -16.49 17.76
C ALA A 126 -25.15 -16.38 16.40
N ARG A 127 -25.68 -15.55 15.48
CA ARG A 127 -25.05 -15.30 14.18
C ARG A 127 -23.74 -14.50 14.31
N LEU A 128 -23.68 -13.54 15.23
CA LEU A 128 -22.47 -12.75 15.50
C LEU A 128 -21.38 -13.62 16.14
N ALA A 129 -21.74 -14.42 17.15
CA ALA A 129 -20.81 -15.36 17.79
C ALA A 129 -20.23 -16.37 16.78
N LYS A 130 -21.08 -16.89 15.87
CA LYS A 130 -20.62 -17.80 14.80
C LYS A 130 -19.61 -17.12 13.86
N ARG A 131 -19.84 -15.86 13.47
CA ARG A 131 -18.90 -15.10 12.62
C ARG A 131 -17.59 -14.80 13.36
N ALA A 132 -17.65 -14.46 14.65
CA ALA A 132 -16.46 -14.21 15.45
C ALA A 132 -15.58 -15.46 15.58
N LEU A 133 -16.20 -16.62 15.84
CA LEU A 133 -15.51 -17.90 15.91
C LEU A 133 -14.84 -18.27 14.57
N GLU A 134 -15.54 -18.06 13.45
CA GLU A 134 -15.00 -18.32 12.10
C GLU A 134 -13.82 -17.40 11.76
N GLN A 135 -13.90 -16.12 12.15
CA GLN A 135 -12.78 -15.18 11.98
C GLN A 135 -11.59 -15.53 12.87
N GLU A 136 -11.81 -15.98 14.10
CA GLU A 136 -10.75 -16.41 15.00
C GLU A 136 -10.08 -17.68 14.48
N GLN A 137 -10.83 -18.65 13.97
CA GLN A 137 -10.29 -19.85 13.32
C GLN A 137 -9.47 -19.50 12.08
N GLN A 138 -9.97 -18.60 11.22
CA GLN A 138 -9.21 -18.12 10.05
C GLN A 138 -7.95 -17.37 10.46
N ALA A 139 -8.00 -16.54 11.50
CA ALA A 139 -6.81 -15.83 12.00
C ALA A 139 -5.78 -16.79 12.62
N GLN A 140 -6.22 -17.83 13.32
CA GLN A 140 -5.34 -18.89 13.85
C GLN A 140 -4.70 -19.68 12.71
N GLN A 141 -5.48 -20.11 11.71
CA GLN A 141 -4.96 -20.79 10.51
C GLN A 141 -3.96 -19.91 9.76
N ALA A 142 -4.30 -18.64 9.51
CA ALA A 142 -3.39 -17.70 8.84
C ALA A 142 -2.10 -17.45 9.65
N ALA A 143 -2.18 -17.42 10.99
CA ALA A 143 -1.00 -17.27 11.85
C ALA A 143 -0.12 -18.53 11.85
N GLU A 144 -0.73 -19.72 11.80
CA GLU A 144 -0.01 -20.99 11.67
C GLU A 144 0.66 -21.12 10.29
N GLU A 145 -0.03 -20.75 9.22
CA GLU A 145 0.53 -20.68 7.86
C GLU A 145 1.68 -19.68 7.77
N ALA A 146 1.53 -18.49 8.36
CA ALA A 146 2.58 -17.47 8.37
C ALA A 146 3.82 -17.90 9.17
N LYS A 147 3.66 -18.65 10.27
CA LYS A 147 4.79 -19.21 11.04
C LYS A 147 5.53 -20.30 10.28
N ASN A 148 4.84 -21.05 9.45
CA ASN A 148 5.41 -22.13 8.65
C ASN A 148 6.03 -21.64 7.34
N LEU A 149 5.84 -20.36 6.98
CA LEU A 149 6.46 -19.79 5.79
C LEU A 149 7.95 -19.55 6.08
N PRO A 150 8.87 -20.21 5.36
CA PRO A 150 10.30 -20.00 5.55
C PRO A 150 10.69 -18.57 5.14
N ASP A 151 11.43 -17.87 5.99
CA ASP A 151 12.01 -16.57 5.64
C ASP A 151 13.18 -16.78 4.65
N LEU A 152 12.84 -16.77 3.37
CA LEU A 152 13.81 -16.93 2.28
C LEU A 152 14.88 -15.84 2.31
N LYS A 153 14.55 -14.62 2.77
CA LYS A 153 15.50 -13.50 2.85
C LYS A 153 16.53 -13.76 3.94
N GLN A 154 16.10 -14.23 5.10
CA GLN A 154 17.00 -14.60 6.19
C GLN A 154 17.92 -15.77 5.77
N GLN A 155 17.37 -16.83 5.18
CA GLN A 155 18.17 -17.97 4.71
C GLN A 155 19.22 -17.57 3.66
N GLN A 156 18.88 -16.66 2.73
CA GLN A 156 19.83 -16.13 1.77
C GLN A 156 20.95 -15.33 2.46
N ARG A 157 20.60 -14.51 3.45
CA ARG A 157 21.58 -13.73 4.22
C ARG A 157 22.52 -14.64 5.01
N GLU A 158 22.00 -15.65 5.68
CA GLU A 158 22.79 -16.62 6.45
C GLU A 158 23.79 -17.35 5.54
N ARG A 159 23.34 -17.85 4.38
CA ARG A 159 24.22 -18.48 3.38
C ARG A 159 25.32 -17.54 2.90
N MET A 160 25.01 -16.26 2.67
CA MET A 160 25.99 -15.26 2.25
C MET A 160 27.03 -14.98 3.34
N LEU A 161 26.60 -14.87 4.60
CA LEU A 161 27.47 -14.65 5.76
C LEU A 161 28.40 -15.83 6.02
N GLU A 162 27.89 -17.05 5.88
CA GLU A 162 28.70 -18.28 5.95
C GLU A 162 29.83 -18.24 4.91
N TYR A 163 29.49 -17.96 3.65
CA TYR A 163 30.49 -17.87 2.57
C TYR A 163 31.52 -16.75 2.78
N MET A 164 31.08 -15.58 3.26
CA MET A 164 32.00 -14.49 3.62
C MET A 164 32.97 -14.91 4.71
N THR A 165 32.48 -15.61 5.74
CA THR A 165 33.29 -16.08 6.87
C THR A 165 34.32 -17.13 6.43
N GLU A 166 33.93 -18.06 5.56
CA GLU A 166 34.85 -19.03 4.94
C GLU A 166 35.97 -18.35 4.14
N CYS A 167 35.66 -17.22 3.49
CA CYS A 167 36.63 -16.39 2.79
C CYS A 167 37.47 -15.49 3.72
N GLY A 168 37.25 -15.54 5.04
CA GLY A 168 37.90 -14.65 6.01
C GLY A 168 37.44 -13.19 5.93
N LEU A 169 36.29 -12.93 5.31
CA LEU A 169 35.66 -11.62 5.19
C LEU A 169 34.59 -11.44 6.27
N ARG A 170 34.27 -10.18 6.59
CA ARG A 170 33.24 -9.83 7.56
C ARG A 170 32.33 -8.75 6.98
N GLU A 171 31.01 -8.94 7.11
CA GLU A 171 30.02 -7.90 6.79
C GLU A 171 30.13 -6.74 7.79
N LYS A 172 30.18 -5.50 7.28
CA LYS A 172 29.97 -4.28 8.05
C LYS A 172 28.70 -3.62 7.53
N GLU A 173 27.75 -3.38 8.43
CA GLU A 173 26.52 -2.70 8.07
C GLU A 173 26.78 -1.23 7.77
N ILE A 174 26.33 -0.79 6.59
CA ILE A 174 26.34 0.60 6.14
C ILE A 174 24.90 1.08 6.10
N ARG A 175 24.68 2.35 6.44
CA ARG A 175 23.34 2.97 6.40
C ARG A 175 22.72 2.79 5.02
N ALA A 176 21.49 2.27 4.98
CA ALA A 176 20.73 2.05 3.75
C ALA A 176 20.09 3.34 3.24
N ASP A 177 20.93 4.27 2.76
CA ASP A 177 20.53 5.52 2.12
C ASP A 177 21.07 5.63 0.68
N GLY A 178 20.77 6.74 0.00
CA GLY A 178 21.27 7.02 -1.36
C GLY A 178 22.78 7.29 -1.44
N HIS A 179 23.51 7.19 -0.33
CA HIS A 179 24.96 7.34 -0.27
C HIS A 179 25.66 6.03 0.09
N CYS A 180 24.92 4.93 0.31
CA CYS A 180 25.44 3.67 0.81
C CYS A 180 26.63 3.12 0.00
N LEU A 181 26.60 3.24 -1.34
CA LEU A 181 27.70 2.84 -2.21
C LEU A 181 29.01 3.59 -1.88
N TYR A 182 28.93 4.92 -1.83
CA TYR A 182 30.10 5.77 -1.56
C TYR A 182 30.56 5.64 -0.10
N ALA A 183 29.63 5.43 0.84
CA ALA A 183 29.95 5.19 2.24
C ALA A 183 30.66 3.84 2.45
N ALA A 184 30.23 2.78 1.74
CA ALA A 184 30.90 1.49 1.77
C ALA A 184 32.32 1.58 1.20
N VAL A 185 32.51 2.28 0.08
CA VAL A 185 33.85 2.51 -0.49
C VAL A 185 34.71 3.36 0.45
N ALA A 186 34.16 4.41 1.05
CA ALA A 186 34.89 5.25 2.01
C ALA A 186 35.40 4.43 3.21
N ASP A 187 34.56 3.57 3.78
CA ASP A 187 34.94 2.66 4.86
C ASP A 187 36.06 1.70 4.45
N GLN A 188 36.00 1.14 3.23
CA GLN A 188 37.04 0.25 2.73
C GLN A 188 38.38 0.98 2.51
N LEU A 189 38.35 2.20 1.97
CA LEU A 189 39.55 3.02 1.80
C LEU A 189 40.19 3.37 3.15
N GLU A 190 39.38 3.67 4.15
CA GLU A 190 39.85 3.91 5.52
C GLU A 190 40.51 2.66 6.13
N GLN A 191 39.86 1.49 5.99
CA GLN A 191 40.40 0.22 6.49
C GLN A 191 41.73 -0.15 5.83
N LEU A 192 41.87 0.11 4.52
CA LEU A 192 43.10 -0.11 3.76
C LEU A 192 44.15 1.00 3.93
N ARG A 193 43.82 2.07 4.67
CA ARG A 193 44.65 3.27 4.85
C ARG A 193 45.08 3.92 3.53
N ILE A 194 44.19 3.89 2.55
CA ILE A 194 44.40 4.57 1.27
C ILE A 194 43.94 6.01 1.45
N PRO A 195 44.85 7.00 1.34
CA PRO A 195 44.49 8.39 1.52
C PRO A 195 43.59 8.86 0.37
N LEU A 196 42.49 9.51 0.72
CA LEU A 196 41.69 10.26 -0.24
C LEU A 196 42.45 11.53 -0.63
N VAL A 197 42.54 11.80 -1.93
CA VAL A 197 43.32 12.92 -2.50
C VAL A 197 42.82 14.29 -2.00
N LEU A 198 41.54 14.37 -1.65
CA LEU A 198 40.92 15.57 -1.11
C LEU A 198 41.01 15.56 0.41
N ALA A 199 41.68 16.56 0.97
CA ALA A 199 41.74 16.75 2.42
C ALA A 199 40.31 16.92 2.97
N PRO A 200 39.91 16.16 4.02
CA PRO A 200 38.63 16.36 4.65
C PRO A 200 38.53 17.78 5.19
N VAL A 201 37.53 18.54 4.76
CA VAL A 201 37.10 19.71 5.51
C VAL A 201 36.48 19.20 6.80
N GLU A 202 36.88 19.73 7.96
CA GLU A 202 36.40 19.28 9.26
C GLU A 202 34.86 19.16 9.28
N GLY A 203 34.35 18.01 9.72
CA GLY A 203 32.91 17.71 9.77
C GLY A 203 32.30 17.18 8.47
N THR A 204 33.05 17.06 7.38
CA THR A 204 32.53 16.49 6.13
C THR A 204 32.49 14.96 6.22
N PRO A 205 31.34 14.31 6.00
CA PRO A 205 31.28 12.85 6.03
C PRO A 205 32.10 12.24 4.88
N ALA A 206 32.81 11.14 5.15
CA ALA A 206 33.81 10.57 4.26
C ALA A 206 33.25 10.20 2.86
N TYR A 207 31.98 9.81 2.77
CA TYR A 207 31.36 9.48 1.49
C TYR A 207 31.33 10.67 0.50
N ARG A 208 31.25 11.92 0.99
CA ARG A 208 31.26 13.12 0.12
C ARG A 208 32.60 13.30 -0.58
N LEU A 209 33.70 12.95 0.09
CA LEU A 209 35.04 12.99 -0.50
C LEU A 209 35.17 11.95 -1.61
N VAL A 210 34.66 10.74 -1.40
CA VAL A 210 34.64 9.68 -2.42
C VAL A 210 33.80 10.09 -3.63
N ARG A 211 32.65 10.73 -3.40
CA ARG A 211 31.79 11.26 -4.48
C ARG A 211 32.50 12.33 -5.31
N ALA A 212 33.16 13.28 -4.64
CA ALA A 212 33.92 14.32 -5.31
C ALA A 212 35.06 13.73 -6.15
N ALA A 213 35.83 12.79 -5.59
CA ALA A 213 36.89 12.10 -6.30
C ALA A 213 36.38 11.29 -7.50
N ALA A 214 35.23 10.61 -7.36
CA ALA A 214 34.59 9.89 -8.46
C ALA A 214 34.15 10.84 -9.59
N ALA A 215 33.50 11.95 -9.25
CA ALA A 215 33.11 12.96 -10.24
C ALA A 215 34.32 13.58 -10.95
N GLU A 216 35.39 13.90 -10.22
CA GLU A 216 36.64 14.40 -10.80
C GLU A 216 37.29 13.38 -11.75
N TYR A 217 37.23 12.09 -11.42
CA TYR A 217 37.74 11.04 -12.30
C TYR A 217 36.93 10.91 -13.59
N LEU A 218 35.60 10.91 -13.48
CA LEU A 218 34.68 10.87 -14.62
C LEU A 218 34.89 12.07 -15.56
N GLU A 219 35.05 13.27 -15.00
CA GLU A 219 35.29 14.51 -15.76
C GLU A 219 36.60 14.46 -16.57
N ARG A 220 37.62 13.75 -16.08
CA ARG A 220 38.91 13.60 -16.77
C ARG A 220 38.92 12.55 -17.87
N HIS A 221 37.94 11.65 -17.89
CA HIS A 221 37.89 10.50 -18.79
C HIS A 221 36.52 10.37 -19.48
N PRO A 222 35.99 11.41 -20.12
CA PRO A 222 34.63 11.41 -20.66
C PRO A 222 34.38 10.24 -21.62
N ASP A 223 35.30 9.99 -22.55
CA ASP A 223 35.18 8.97 -23.59
C ASP A 223 34.99 7.55 -23.02
N ASP A 224 35.51 7.28 -21.82
CA ASP A 224 35.43 5.98 -21.17
C ASP A 224 34.07 5.75 -20.49
N PHE A 225 33.34 6.82 -20.17
CA PHE A 225 32.13 6.77 -19.35
C PHE A 225 30.86 7.20 -20.08
N GLU A 226 30.95 8.11 -21.05
CA GLU A 226 29.80 8.56 -21.84
C GLU A 226 28.95 7.42 -22.44
N PRO A 227 29.53 6.29 -22.94
CA PRO A 227 28.73 5.18 -23.45
C PRO A 227 27.83 4.49 -22.40
N PHE A 228 28.08 4.72 -21.10
CA PHE A 228 27.32 4.15 -19.99
C PHE A 228 26.31 5.14 -19.39
N LEU A 229 26.27 6.38 -19.88
CA LEU A 229 25.40 7.43 -19.35
C LEU A 229 24.21 7.69 -20.28
N ASP A 230 23.02 7.75 -19.70
CA ASP A 230 21.78 8.11 -20.42
C ASP A 230 21.58 9.64 -20.53
N GLU A 231 22.41 10.42 -19.84
CA GLU A 231 22.32 11.88 -19.74
C GLU A 231 23.69 12.54 -20.03
N PRO A 232 23.71 13.84 -20.38
CA PRO A 232 24.97 14.54 -20.63
C PRO A 232 25.91 14.46 -19.44
N LEU A 233 27.20 14.23 -19.68
CA LEU A 233 28.20 14.03 -18.63
C LEU A 233 28.19 15.19 -17.61
N ALA A 234 28.06 16.43 -18.05
CA ALA A 234 28.02 17.60 -17.17
C ALA A 234 26.87 17.54 -16.14
N GLU A 235 25.68 17.12 -16.57
CA GLU A 235 24.50 17.01 -15.70
C GLU A 235 24.67 15.84 -14.72
N TYR A 236 25.21 14.72 -15.18
CA TYR A 236 25.53 13.57 -14.34
C TYR A 236 26.56 13.90 -13.25
N LEU A 237 27.61 14.64 -13.62
CA LEU A 237 28.65 15.09 -12.68
C LEU A 237 28.08 16.01 -11.61
N GLN A 238 27.19 16.94 -12.00
CA GLN A 238 26.50 17.81 -11.05
C GLN A 238 25.68 16.97 -10.07
N LYS A 239 24.90 16.01 -10.57
CA LYS A 239 24.14 15.08 -9.71
C LYS A 239 25.06 14.34 -8.74
N ILE A 240 26.18 13.77 -9.20
CA ILE A 240 27.09 13.05 -8.30
C ILE A 240 27.62 13.96 -7.19
N ARG A 241 28.00 15.20 -7.52
CA ARG A 241 28.55 16.17 -6.55
C ARG A 241 27.49 16.72 -5.59
N GLU A 242 26.28 16.98 -6.10
CA GLU A 242 25.26 17.78 -5.42
C GLU A 242 24.03 16.99 -4.95
N THR A 243 23.98 15.65 -5.12
CA THR A 243 22.76 14.89 -4.74
C THR A 243 22.36 15.23 -3.31
N GLY A 244 21.17 15.84 -3.20
CA GLY A 244 20.70 16.54 -2.02
C GLY A 244 20.60 15.67 -0.78
N GLU A 245 20.92 16.31 0.34
CA GLU A 245 20.29 16.00 1.62
C GLU A 245 18.88 16.57 1.68
#